data_AF-A0A2E8TL37-F1
#
_entry.id   AF-A0A2E8TL37-F1
#
_cell.length_a   1.000
_cell.length_b   1.000
_cell.length_c   1.000
_cell.angle_alpha   90.00
_cell.angle_beta   90.00
_cell.angle_gamma   90.00
#
_symmetry.space_group_name_H-M   'P 1'
#
loop_
_entity.id
_entity.type
_entity.pdbx_description
1 polymer ?
#
loop_
_entity_poly.entity_id
_entity_poly.type
_entity_poly.pdbx_seq_one_letter_code
_entity_poly.pdbx_strand_id
1 'polypeptide(L)'
;IFLLMFLPAVDAARISIERILKKASPFLPDKNHFHHLLMKKVNANYVFVIYIIFSILPFILSLTILKTYYSFILSIIIYFSILLFLKKSA
;
A
#
# COMPACT_ATOMS: atom_id res chain seq x y z
N ILE A 1 4.97 13.33 -8.97
CA ILE A 1 4.45 12.03 -9.48
C ILE A 1 4.84 10.87 -8.54
N PHE A 2 6.12 10.68 -8.21
CA PHE A 2 6.58 9.56 -7.36
C PHE A 2 5.78 9.35 -6.06
N LEU A 3 5.59 10.40 -5.24
CA LEU A 3 4.84 10.29 -3.98
C LEU A 3 3.36 9.92 -4.17
N LEU A 4 2.74 10.34 -5.28
CA LEU A 4 1.32 10.05 -5.56
C LEU A 4 1.11 8.58 -5.95
N MET A 5 2.15 7.92 -6.50
CA MET A 5 2.14 6.50 -6.84
C MET A 5 2.77 5.62 -5.75
N PHE A 6 2.95 6.17 -4.54
CA PHE A 6 3.59 5.46 -3.44
C PHE A 6 2.96 4.10 -3.16
N LEU A 7 1.66 4.08 -2.87
CA LEU A 7 0.96 2.86 -2.49
C LEU A 7 0.93 1.80 -3.60
N PRO A 8 0.52 2.11 -4.86
CA PRO A 8 0.57 1.10 -5.93
C PRO A 8 1.98 0.60 -6.20
N ALA A 9 3.00 1.46 -6.13
CA ALA A 9 4.39 1.04 -6.32
C ALA A 9 4.87 0.09 -5.21
N VAL A 10 4.65 0.45 -3.94
CA VAL A 10 5.10 -0.37 -2.80
C VAL A 10 4.32 -1.68 -2.69
N ASP A 11 3.01 -1.66 -2.94
CA ASP A 11 2.16 -2.86 -2.91
C ASP A 11 2.53 -3.84 -4.04
N ALA A 12 2.74 -3.35 -5.27
CA ALA A 12 3.21 -4.16 -6.38
C ALA A 12 4.63 -4.71 -6.16
N ALA A 13 5.54 -3.89 -5.62
CA ALA A 13 6.89 -4.32 -5.27
C ALA A 13 6.86 -5.45 -4.23
N ARG A 14 6.06 -5.30 -3.16
CA ARG A 14 5.90 -6.34 -2.13
C ARG A 14 5.44 -7.67 -2.75
N ILE A 15 4.35 -7.66 -3.53
CA ILE A 15 3.84 -8.88 -4.17
C ILE A 15 4.86 -9.50 -5.12
N SER A 16 5.54 -8.68 -5.91
CA SER A 16 6.56 -9.17 -6.85
C SER A 16 7.69 -9.87 -6.11
N ILE A 17 8.19 -9.28 -5.02
CA ILE A 17 9.23 -9.87 -4.17
C ILE A 17 8.71 -11.17 -3.52
N GLU A 18 7.52 -11.16 -2.91
CA GLU A 18 6.92 -12.35 -2.29
C GLU A 18 6.79 -13.52 -3.29
N ARG A 19 6.51 -13.24 -4.57
CA ARG A 19 6.42 -14.25 -5.63
C ARG A 19 7.76 -14.76 -6.10
N ILE A 20 8.73 -13.86 -6.31
CA ILE A 20 10.09 -14.25 -6.69
C ILE A 20 10.66 -15.21 -5.63
N LEU A 21 10.46 -14.90 -4.34
CA LEU A 21 10.86 -15.77 -3.23
C LEU A 21 10.15 -17.14 -3.26
N LYS A 22 8.92 -17.19 -3.78
CA LYS A 22 8.14 -18.43 -4.01
C LYS A 22 8.40 -19.08 -5.37
N LYS A 23 9.38 -18.62 -6.15
CA LYS A 23 9.68 -19.09 -7.52
C LYS A 23 8.49 -18.96 -8.50
N ALA A 24 7.59 -18.01 -8.26
CA ALA A 24 6.47 -17.71 -9.13
C ALA A 24 6.74 -16.46 -9.96
N SER A 25 6.10 -16.34 -11.14
CA SER A 25 6.24 -15.15 -11.99
C SER A 25 5.66 -13.91 -11.29
N PRO A 26 6.39 -12.77 -11.28
CA PRO A 26 5.93 -11.52 -10.65
C PRO A 26 4.72 -10.90 -11.35
N PHE A 27 4.40 -11.32 -12.59
CA PHE A 27 3.31 -10.78 -13.40
C PHE A 27 2.01 -11.58 -13.35
N LEU A 28 1.95 -12.65 -12.56
CA LEU A 28 0.70 -13.39 -12.36
C LEU A 28 -0.35 -12.51 -11.66
N PRO A 29 -1.65 -12.81 -11.74
CA PRO A 29 -2.67 -12.17 -10.92
C PRO A 29 -2.63 -12.71 -9.47
N ASP A 30 -2.98 -11.90 -8.46
CA ASP A 30 -3.11 -12.31 -7.05
C ASP A 30 -4.12 -11.43 -6.30
N LYS A 31 -4.72 -11.99 -5.26
CA LYS A 31 -5.68 -11.38 -4.35
C LYS A 31 -5.05 -10.86 -3.05
N ASN A 32 -3.72 -10.86 -2.93
CA ASN A 32 -3.01 -10.36 -1.75
C ASN A 32 -2.64 -8.87 -1.81
N HIS A 33 -3.01 -8.16 -2.89
CA HIS A 33 -2.85 -6.71 -2.97
C HIS A 33 -3.60 -5.98 -1.84
N PHE A 34 -3.10 -4.81 -1.45
CA PHE A 34 -3.64 -4.03 -0.34
C PHE A 34 -5.14 -3.75 -0.48
N HIS A 35 -5.61 -3.42 -1.69
CA HIS A 35 -7.03 -3.17 -1.94
C HIS A 35 -7.91 -4.43 -1.84
N HIS A 36 -7.39 -5.61 -2.22
CA HIS A 36 -8.09 -6.87 -1.99
C HIS A 36 -8.19 -7.23 -0.51
N LEU A 37 -7.15 -6.92 0.27
CA LEU A 37 -7.17 -7.07 1.72
C LEU A 37 -8.17 -6.10 2.37
N LEU A 38 -8.26 -4.86 1.89
CA LEU A 38 -9.28 -3.89 2.33
C LEU A 38 -10.71 -4.38 2.07
N MET A 39 -10.98 -4.99 0.90
CA MET A 39 -12.30 -5.55 0.58
C MET A 39 -12.78 -6.62 1.57
N LYS A 40 -11.88 -7.27 2.31
CA LYS A 40 -12.26 -8.22 3.37
C LYS A 40 -12.80 -7.55 4.63
N LYS A 41 -12.58 -6.25 4.81
CA LYS A 41 -12.89 -5.50 6.04
C LYS A 41 -13.80 -4.30 5.84
N VAL A 42 -13.80 -3.74 4.64
CA VAL A 42 -14.56 -2.54 4.30
C VAL A 42 -15.51 -2.87 3.15
N ASN A 43 -16.69 -2.25 3.15
CA ASN A 43 -17.61 -2.32 2.03
C ASN A 43 -16.90 -1.89 0.73
N ALA A 44 -17.09 -2.67 -0.34
CA ALA A 44 -16.44 -2.49 -1.64
C ALA A 44 -16.54 -1.07 -2.20
N ASN A 45 -17.65 -0.37 -1.92
CA ASN A 45 -17.89 1.00 -2.37
C ASN A 45 -16.87 2.01 -1.81
N TYR A 46 -16.27 1.74 -0.64
CA TYR A 46 -15.32 2.65 0.01
C TYR A 46 -13.86 2.24 -0.16
N VAL A 47 -13.58 1.04 -0.69
CA VAL A 47 -12.20 0.52 -0.78
C VAL A 47 -11.31 1.41 -1.63
N PHE A 48 -11.78 1.85 -2.80
CA PHE A 48 -11.00 2.73 -3.66
C PHE A 48 -10.80 4.12 -3.06
N VAL A 49 -11.79 4.64 -2.33
CA VAL A 49 -11.66 5.92 -1.63
C VAL A 49 -10.54 5.83 -0.58
N ILE A 50 -10.57 4.79 0.25
CA ILE A 50 -9.53 4.54 1.26
C ILE A 50 -8.17 4.32 0.59
N TYR A 51 -8.11 3.54 -0.48
CA TYR A 51 -6.88 3.27 -1.22
C TYR A 51 -6.25 4.55 -1.79
N ILE A 52 -7.05 5.44 -2.37
CA ILE A 52 -6.57 6.73 -2.89
C ILE A 52 -6.06 7.61 -1.75
N ILE A 53 -6.78 7.68 -0.62
CA ILE A 53 -6.34 8.44 0.56
C ILE A 53 -4.95 7.97 1.03
N PHE A 54 -4.73 6.66 1.13
CA PHE A 54 -3.41 6.12 1.48
C PHE A 54 -2.35 6.36 0.40
N SER A 55 -2.74 6.37 -0.87
CA SER A 55 -1.83 6.63 -1.99
C SER A 55 -1.30 8.08 -1.97
N ILE A 56 -2.15 9.05 -1.64
CA ILE A 56 -1.78 10.48 -1.60
C ILE A 56 -1.21 10.94 -0.25
N LEU A 57 -1.34 10.12 0.81
CA LEU A 57 -0.85 10.42 2.15
C LEU A 57 0.61 10.96 2.21
N PRO A 58 1.62 10.31 1.60
CA PRO A 58 3.00 10.83 1.62
C PRO A 58 3.15 12.21 0.98
N PHE A 59 2.33 12.49 -0.05
CA PHE A 59 2.31 13.81 -0.70
C PHE A 59 1.70 14.86 0.24
N ILE A 60 0.54 14.58 0.84
CA ILE A 60 -0.09 15.49 1.82
C ILE A 60 0.86 15.77 2.99
N LEU A 61 1.47 14.72 3.56
CA LEU A 61 2.44 14.86 4.64
C LEU A 61 3.66 15.70 4.22
N SER A 62 4.11 15.61 2.96
CA SER A 62 5.22 16.43 2.47
C SER A 62 4.88 17.92 2.29
N LEU A 63 3.60 18.27 2.22
CA LEU A 63 3.15 19.67 2.19
C LEU A 63 3.17 20.32 3.58
N THR A 64 3.33 19.52 4.64
CA THR A 64 3.47 20.00 6.03
C THR A 64 4.94 20.29 6.39
N ILE A 65 5.25 20.54 7.66
CA ILE A 65 6.63 20.78 8.15
C ILE A 65 7.60 19.61 7.87
N LEU A 66 7.10 18.41 7.57
CA LEU A 66 7.94 17.24 7.31
C LEU A 66 8.63 17.35 5.95
N LYS A 67 9.97 17.32 5.97
CA LYS A 67 10.77 17.12 4.75
C LYS A 67 10.31 15.86 4.02
N THR A 68 10.39 15.88 2.69
CA THR A 68 9.89 14.82 1.80
C THR A 68 10.38 13.41 2.16
N TYR A 69 11.61 13.26 2.65
CA TYR A 69 12.12 11.95 3.05
C TYR A 69 11.47 11.42 4.33
N TYR A 70 11.16 12.29 5.30
CA TYR A 70 10.45 11.88 6.52
C TYR A 70 9.01 11.48 6.20
N SER A 71 8.31 12.23 5.33
CA SER A 71 6.94 11.87 4.95
C SER A 71 6.87 10.52 4.24
N PHE A 72 7.87 10.22 3.40
CA PHE A 72 7.99 8.93 2.74
C PHE A 72 8.24 7.77 3.72
N ILE A 73 9.21 7.91 4.63
CA ILE A 73 9.51 6.89 5.65
C ILE A 73 8.30 6.64 6.54
N LEU A 74 7.64 7.70 7.01
CA LEU A 74 6.43 7.58 7.83
C LEU A 74 5.31 6.84 7.08
N SER A 75 5.12 7.13 5.79
CA SER A 75 4.10 6.46 4.97
C SER A 75 4.40 4.97 4.76
N ILE A 76 5.68 4.58 4.66
CA ILE A 76 6.10 3.16 4.64
C ILE A 76 5.72 2.47 5.95
N ILE A 77 6.03 3.07 7.08
CA ILE A 77 5.72 2.50 8.40
C ILE A 77 4.21 2.32 8.57
N ILE A 78 3.42 3.33 8.19
CA ILE A 78 1.95 3.28 8.23
C ILE A 78 1.43 2.16 7.34
N TYR A 79 1.92 2.07 6.10
CA TYR A 79 1.52 1.02 5.16
C TYR A 79 1.76 -0.39 5.73
N PHE A 80 2.96 -0.68 6.24
CA PHE A 80 3.27 -2.00 6.78
C PHE A 80 2.48 -2.31 8.06
N SER A 81 2.26 -1.31 8.92
CA SER A 81 1.45 -1.48 10.14
C SER A 81 0.01 -1.88 9.80
N ILE A 82 -0.59 -1.21 8.81
CA ILE A 82 -1.96 -1.51 8.36
C ILE A 82 -2.00 -2.84 7.62
N LEU A 83 -0.99 -3.14 6.79
CA LEU A 83 -0.89 -4.42 6.09
C LEU A 83 -0.90 -5.60 7.07
N LEU A 84 -0.13 -5.52 8.16
CA LEU A 84 -0.10 -6.54 9.21
C LEU A 84 -1.47 -6.68 9.89
N PHE A 85 -2.12 -5.55 10.20
CA PHE A 85 -3.47 -5.54 10.75
C PHE A 85 -4.48 -6.22 9.81
N LEU A 86 -4.46 -5.89 8.52
CA LEU A 86 -5.36 -6.46 7.52
C LEU A 86 -5.10 -7.97 7.31
N LYS A 87 -3.83 -8.40 7.29
CA LYS A 87 -3.44 -9.83 7.13
C LYS A 87 -3.78 -10.68 8.36
N LYS A 88 -3.64 -10.17 9.59
CA LYS A 88 -4.01 -10.92 10.83
C LYS A 88 -5.49 -11.30 10.87
N SER A 89 -6.28 -10.55 10.14
CA SER A 89 -7.73 -10.47 10.25
C SER A 89 -8.41 -11.20 9.08
N ALA A 90 -7.64 -11.89 8.25
CA ALA A 90 -7.99 -12.48 6.97
C ALA A 90 -7.55 -13.94 6.88
#